data_AF-A0A1G0XJR1-F1
#
_entry.id   AF-A0A1G0XJR1-F1
#
_cell.length_a   1.000
_cell.length_b   1.000
_cell.length_c   1.000
_cell.angle_alpha   90.00
_cell.angle_beta   90.00
_cell.angle_gamma   90.00
#
_symmetry.space_group_name_H-M   'P 1'
#
loop_
_entity.id
_entity.type
_entity.pdbx_description
1 polymer ?
#
loop_
_entity_poly.entity_id
_entity_poly.type
_entity_poly.pdbx_seq_one_letter_code
_entity_poly.pdbx_strand_id
1 'polypeptide(L)'
;MKLHTWLAILVYITITSSLFGATVKTKKGEIIKGDIAGKIVLKANVISNEEGRYKYRIGYIVLNGKDIQTIDEKGVTVIDSVEFPVVFYYYSYETPPSDTRLLGIAHFFLEFALNSTVGFNVNLDDGTLSIKSMMGSHLTDRLIGELKKEEDGVQILSNITITTEKGVVLVHIDGIVEPTKKLNKKKNKN
;
A
#
# COMPACT_ATOMS: atom_id res chain seq x y z
N MET A 1 30.11 27.29 -28.45
CA MET A 1 29.28 26.78 -27.32
C MET A 1 29.64 25.34 -27.09
N LYS A 2 30.10 25.02 -25.88
CA LYS A 2 31.11 23.98 -25.64
C LYS A 2 30.45 22.63 -25.36
N LEU A 3 31.07 21.56 -25.88
CA LEU A 3 30.81 20.13 -25.61
C LEU A 3 30.57 19.82 -24.11
N HIS A 4 31.13 20.67 -23.24
CA HIS A 4 31.05 20.57 -21.78
C HIS A 4 29.65 20.89 -21.24
N THR A 5 28.86 21.72 -21.93
CA THR A 5 27.47 22.03 -21.54
C THR A 5 26.54 20.85 -21.81
N TRP A 6 26.74 20.13 -22.92
CA TRP A 6 25.99 18.91 -23.22
C TRP A 6 26.30 17.78 -22.26
N LEU A 7 27.58 17.62 -21.88
CA LEU A 7 28.00 16.62 -20.91
C LEU A 7 27.36 16.87 -19.52
N ALA A 8 27.32 18.13 -19.08
CA ALA A 8 26.70 18.50 -17.81
C ALA A 8 25.18 18.27 -17.81
N ILE A 9 24.49 18.55 -18.93
CA ILE A 9 23.05 18.27 -19.08
C ILE A 9 22.79 16.75 -19.07
N LEU A 10 23.62 15.95 -19.75
CA LEU A 10 23.49 14.49 -19.77
C LEU A 10 23.73 13.84 -18.41
N VAL A 11 24.72 14.34 -17.66
CA VAL A 11 24.99 13.92 -16.28
C VAL A 11 23.86 14.36 -15.35
N TYR A 12 23.31 15.57 -15.53
CA TYR A 12 22.18 16.05 -14.74
C TYR A 12 20.90 15.24 -15.00
N ILE A 13 20.64 14.86 -16.25
CA ILE A 13 19.51 13.99 -16.63
C ILE A 13 19.70 12.57 -16.07
N THR A 14 20.90 11.99 -16.15
CA THR A 14 21.16 10.65 -15.59
C THR A 14 21.09 10.61 -14.06
N ILE A 15 21.57 11.66 -13.38
CA ILE A 15 21.44 11.78 -11.92
C ILE A 15 19.98 11.92 -11.51
N THR A 16 19.19 12.74 -12.22
CA THR A 16 17.77 12.94 -11.89
C THR A 16 16.90 11.71 -12.18
N SER A 17 17.22 10.91 -13.21
CA SER A 17 16.51 9.63 -13.45
C SER A 17 16.87 8.54 -12.44
N SER A 18 18.05 8.60 -11.81
CA SER A 18 18.48 7.63 -10.78
C SER A 18 17.89 7.86 -9.38
N LEU A 19 17.19 8.99 -9.17
CA LEU A 19 16.80 9.47 -7.85
C LEU A 19 15.38 9.09 -7.38
N PHE A 20 14.55 8.43 -8.20
CA PHE A 20 13.11 8.29 -7.92
C PHE A 20 12.51 6.88 -7.97
N GLY A 21 13.32 5.82 -8.09
CA GLY A 21 12.79 4.45 -7.99
C GLY A 21 12.58 3.98 -6.55
N ALA A 22 11.46 3.33 -6.28
CA ALA A 22 11.22 2.63 -5.02
C ALA A 22 12.26 1.52 -4.80
N THR A 23 12.60 1.25 -3.55
CA THR A 23 13.52 0.16 -3.16
C THR A 23 12.74 -0.99 -2.51
N VAL A 24 12.77 -2.18 -3.11
CA VAL A 24 12.15 -3.39 -2.55
C VAL A 24 13.22 -4.39 -2.16
N LYS A 25 13.19 -4.83 -0.90
CA LYS A 25 14.13 -5.82 -0.36
C LYS A 25 13.45 -7.19 -0.24
N THR A 26 14.07 -8.20 -0.83
CA THR A 26 13.55 -9.58 -0.78
C THR A 26 14.08 -10.34 0.44
N LYS A 27 13.41 -11.43 0.82
CA LYS A 27 13.87 -12.35 1.89
C LYS A 27 15.23 -12.98 1.60
N LYS A 28 15.64 -13.04 0.33
CA LYS A 28 16.95 -13.52 -0.10
C LYS A 28 18.05 -12.45 0.03
N GLY A 29 17.71 -11.23 0.45
CA GLY A 29 18.62 -10.10 0.55
C GLY A 29 18.85 -9.36 -0.77
N GLU A 30 18.12 -9.70 -1.82
CA GLU A 30 18.20 -8.98 -3.10
C GLU A 30 17.51 -7.62 -2.97
N ILE A 31 18.11 -6.60 -3.58
CA ILE A 31 17.57 -5.24 -3.61
C ILE A 31 17.15 -4.94 -5.05
N ILE A 32 15.87 -4.66 -5.22
CA ILE A 32 15.26 -4.30 -6.49
C ILE A 32 14.92 -2.82 -6.44
N LYS A 33 15.42 -2.05 -7.40
CA LYS A 33 15.16 -0.60 -7.50
C LYS A 33 14.41 -0.30 -8.78
N GLY A 34 13.33 0.46 -8.68
CA GLY A 34 12.53 0.86 -9.83
C GLY A 34 11.16 1.40 -9.45
N ASP A 35 10.38 1.76 -10.46
CA ASP A 35 9.05 2.32 -10.24
C ASP A 35 8.04 1.20 -9.99
N ILE A 36 7.34 1.27 -8.87
CA ILE A 36 6.24 0.35 -8.57
C ILE A 36 5.00 0.82 -9.34
N ALA A 37 4.45 -0.05 -10.18
CA ALA A 37 3.22 0.24 -10.91
C ALA A 37 1.97 -0.02 -10.05
N GLY A 38 0.85 0.56 -10.46
CA GLY A 38 -0.47 0.26 -9.91
C GLY A 38 -0.71 0.79 -8.50
N LYS A 39 -1.73 0.21 -7.85
CA LYS A 39 -2.14 0.53 -6.48
C LYS A 39 -1.74 -0.63 -5.56
N ILE A 40 -0.97 -0.35 -4.53
CA ILE A 40 -0.51 -1.35 -3.56
C ILE A 40 -1.44 -1.37 -2.36
N VAL A 41 -1.84 -2.57 -1.94
CA VAL A 41 -2.77 -2.79 -0.85
C VAL A 41 -2.05 -3.42 0.34
N LEU A 42 -2.22 -2.81 1.51
CA LEU A 42 -1.92 -3.40 2.79
C LEU A 42 -3.23 -3.74 3.53
N LYS A 43 -3.24 -4.85 4.26
CA LYS A 43 -4.34 -5.23 5.14
C LYS A 43 -3.97 -4.92 6.58
N ALA A 44 -4.73 -4.03 7.19
CA ALA A 44 -4.57 -3.71 8.60
C ALA A 44 -5.06 -4.86 9.47
N ASN A 45 -4.46 -5.00 10.65
CA ASN A 45 -4.86 -6.04 11.59
C ASN A 45 -6.32 -5.84 12.02
N VAL A 46 -7.07 -6.94 12.06
CA VAL A 46 -8.45 -6.98 12.58
C VAL A 46 -8.40 -6.75 14.08
N ILE A 47 -8.93 -5.63 14.54
CA ILE A 47 -9.12 -5.36 15.97
C ILE A 47 -10.61 -5.57 16.26
N SER A 48 -10.95 -6.68 16.91
CA SER A 48 -12.28 -6.89 17.47
C SER A 48 -12.45 -5.95 18.66
N ASN A 49 -13.49 -5.11 18.65
CA ASN A 49 -13.85 -4.32 19.81
C ASN A 49 -14.95 -5.07 20.59
N GLU A 50 -14.63 -5.52 21.81
CA GLU A 50 -15.59 -6.23 22.68
C GLU A 50 -16.68 -5.30 23.26
N GLU A 51 -16.60 -3.98 23.04
CA GLU A 51 -17.62 -3.00 23.50
C GLU A 51 -18.82 -2.80 22.54
N GLY A 52 -19.13 -3.77 21.68
CA GLY A 52 -20.47 -3.92 21.11
C GLY A 52 -20.87 -3.03 19.92
N ARG A 53 -19.95 -2.26 19.32
CA ARG A 53 -20.24 -1.42 18.12
C ARG A 53 -20.12 -2.15 16.77
N TYR A 54 -19.47 -3.30 16.72
CA TYR A 54 -19.34 -4.18 15.54
C TYR A 54 -18.71 -5.52 15.98
N LYS A 55 -18.99 -6.61 15.25
CA LYS A 55 -18.33 -7.91 15.48
C LYS A 55 -17.03 -8.04 14.68
N TYR A 56 -16.98 -7.44 13.50
CA TYR A 56 -15.84 -7.46 12.60
C TYR A 56 -15.44 -6.04 12.18
N ARG A 57 -14.14 -5.78 12.23
CA ARG A 57 -13.52 -4.60 11.62
C ARG A 57 -12.37 -5.03 10.74
N ILE A 58 -12.50 -4.81 9.44
CA ILE A 58 -11.42 -5.07 8.48
C ILE A 58 -10.88 -3.73 7.99
N GLY A 59 -9.57 -3.55 8.08
CA GLY A 59 -8.90 -2.36 7.55
C GLY A 59 -8.07 -2.68 6.32
N TYR A 60 -8.09 -1.81 5.33
CA TYR A 60 -7.15 -1.81 4.21
C TYR A 60 -6.53 -0.44 4.06
N ILE A 61 -5.27 -0.41 3.64
CA ILE A 61 -4.57 0.79 3.24
C ILE A 61 -4.21 0.63 1.77
N VAL A 62 -4.52 1.64 0.96
CA VAL A 62 -4.21 1.64 -0.47
C VAL A 62 -3.31 2.81 -0.79
N LEU A 63 -2.20 2.50 -1.46
CA LEU A 63 -1.15 3.42 -1.86
C LEU A 63 -0.98 3.40 -3.37
N ASN A 64 -0.61 4.52 -4.00
CA ASN A 64 -0.08 4.43 -5.36
C ASN A 64 1.36 3.93 -5.30
N GLY A 65 1.77 3.07 -6.23
CA GLY A 65 3.13 2.55 -6.30
C GLY A 65 4.19 3.66 -6.43
N LYS A 66 3.88 4.73 -7.17
CA LYS A 66 4.74 5.92 -7.34
C LYS A 66 5.03 6.66 -6.04
N ASP A 67 4.19 6.49 -5.02
CA ASP A 67 4.30 7.19 -3.74
C ASP A 67 5.12 6.39 -2.72
N ILE A 68 5.53 5.17 -3.07
CA ILE A 68 6.30 4.26 -2.20
C ILE A 68 7.79 4.52 -2.40
N GLN A 69 8.49 4.75 -1.29
CA GLN A 69 9.94 4.89 -1.27
C GLN A 69 10.64 3.55 -1.05
N THR A 70 10.17 2.76 -0.07
CA THR A 70 10.83 1.51 0.33
C THR A 70 9.83 0.46 0.79
N ILE A 71 10.10 -0.81 0.48
CA ILE A 71 9.44 -1.98 1.07
C ILE A 71 10.53 -2.91 1.64
N ASP A 72 10.55 -3.07 2.96
CA ASP A 72 11.57 -3.86 3.68
C ASP A 72 11.02 -4.50 4.98
N GLU A 73 11.93 -5.03 5.82
CA GLU A 73 11.57 -5.66 7.10
C GLU A 73 10.89 -4.75 8.13
N LYS A 74 10.92 -3.44 7.92
CA LYS A 74 10.24 -2.47 8.78
C LYS A 74 8.84 -2.19 8.27
N GLY A 75 8.61 -2.32 6.96
CA GLY A 75 7.31 -2.22 6.33
C GLY A 75 7.35 -1.42 5.04
N VAL A 76 6.27 -0.71 4.74
CA VAL A 76 6.17 0.15 3.57
C VAL A 76 6.38 1.60 4.00
N THR A 77 7.39 2.23 3.44
CA THR A 77 7.69 3.66 3.64
C THR A 77 7.26 4.43 2.40
N VAL A 78 6.49 5.50 2.59
CA VAL A 78 6.02 6.40 1.53
C VAL A 78 6.86 7.68 1.50
N ILE A 79 6.88 8.34 0.34
CA ILE A 79 7.62 9.60 0.16
C ILE A 79 7.01 10.67 1.08
N ASP A 80 7.86 11.38 1.84
CA ASP A 80 7.43 12.34 2.89
C ASP A 80 6.51 13.48 2.38
N SER A 81 6.50 13.75 1.07
CA SER A 81 5.65 14.76 0.44
C SER A 81 4.27 14.26 0.01
N VAL A 82 3.95 12.98 0.18
CA VAL A 82 2.66 12.41 -0.24
C VAL A 82 1.69 12.49 0.93
N GLU A 83 0.67 13.33 0.74
CA GLU A 83 -0.44 13.45 1.67
C GLU A 83 -1.37 12.23 1.54
N PHE A 84 -1.32 11.39 2.58
CA PHE A 84 -2.30 10.38 3.01
C PHE A 84 -2.49 9.09 2.16
N PRO A 85 -2.03 7.92 2.66
CA PRO A 85 -2.69 6.65 2.38
C PRO A 85 -4.21 6.73 2.60
N VAL A 86 -5.00 6.21 1.66
CA VAL A 86 -6.43 6.03 1.90
C VAL A 86 -6.64 4.76 2.69
N VAL A 87 -7.30 4.90 3.83
CA VAL A 87 -7.62 3.82 4.74
C VAL A 87 -9.12 3.53 4.67
N PHE A 88 -9.45 2.28 4.40
CA PHE A 88 -10.82 1.77 4.36
C PHE A 88 -11.03 0.89 5.58
N TYR A 89 -12.04 1.21 6.38
CA TYR A 89 -12.51 0.32 7.43
C TYR A 89 -13.91 -0.18 7.10
N TYR A 90 -14.07 -1.49 7.01
CA TYR A 90 -15.37 -2.12 6.94
C TYR A 90 -15.78 -2.58 8.34
N TYR A 91 -16.98 -2.17 8.76
CA TYR A 91 -17.59 -2.52 10.03
C TYR A 91 -18.85 -3.34 9.78
N SER A 92 -18.95 -4.52 10.39
CA SER A 92 -20.16 -5.36 10.30
C SER A 92 -20.36 -6.19 11.57
N TYR A 93 -21.61 -6.54 11.83
CA TYR A 93 -22.00 -7.55 12.83
C TYR A 93 -22.08 -8.96 12.22
N GLU A 94 -22.20 -9.06 10.90
CA GLU A 94 -22.24 -10.30 10.14
C GLU A 94 -20.86 -10.66 9.60
N THR A 95 -20.72 -11.90 9.11
CA THR A 95 -19.48 -12.35 8.50
C THR A 95 -19.16 -11.43 7.31
N PRO A 96 -17.98 -10.79 7.30
CA PRO A 96 -17.65 -9.83 6.26
C PRO A 96 -17.52 -10.54 4.90
N PRO A 97 -17.88 -9.87 3.79
CA PRO A 97 -17.65 -10.39 2.46
C PRO A 97 -16.14 -10.53 2.16
N SER A 98 -15.80 -11.16 1.04
CA SER A 98 -14.40 -11.37 0.64
C SER A 98 -13.62 -10.07 0.47
N ASP A 99 -12.29 -10.12 0.66
CA ASP A 99 -11.38 -8.98 0.47
C ASP A 99 -11.61 -8.30 -0.89
N THR A 100 -11.78 -9.11 -1.94
CA THR A 100 -12.05 -8.66 -3.31
C THR A 100 -13.34 -7.85 -3.42
N ARG A 101 -14.43 -8.30 -2.78
CA ARG A 101 -15.71 -7.60 -2.82
C ARG A 101 -15.64 -6.27 -2.07
N LEU A 102 -15.01 -6.25 -0.89
CA LEU A 102 -14.81 -5.02 -0.11
C LEU A 102 -13.96 -4.00 -0.87
N LEU A 103 -12.85 -4.44 -1.45
CA LEU A 103 -12.00 -3.58 -2.25
C LEU A 103 -12.64 -3.16 -3.58
N GLY A 104 -13.54 -3.96 -4.15
CA GLY A 104 -14.31 -3.58 -5.33
C GLY A 104 -15.26 -2.43 -5.07
N ILE A 105 -16.01 -2.49 -3.96
CA ILE A 105 -16.86 -1.39 -3.49
C ILE A 105 -15.99 -0.16 -3.20
N ALA A 106 -14.90 -0.35 -2.46
CA ALA A 106 -13.97 0.72 -2.14
C ALA A 106 -13.30 1.34 -3.38
N HIS A 107 -13.04 0.57 -4.44
CA HIS A 107 -12.39 1.05 -5.67
C HIS A 107 -13.17 2.18 -6.32
N PHE A 108 -14.50 2.10 -6.34
CA PHE A 108 -15.32 3.19 -6.86
C PHE A 108 -15.04 4.52 -6.14
N PHE A 109 -14.81 4.44 -4.83
CA PHE A 109 -14.56 5.60 -3.97
C PHE A 109 -13.07 5.95 -3.84
N LEU A 110 -12.16 5.02 -4.15
CA LEU A 110 -10.70 5.17 -4.09
C LEU A 110 -10.20 6.27 -5.02
N GLU A 111 -10.71 6.34 -6.26
CA GLU A 111 -10.33 7.37 -7.22
C GLU A 111 -10.65 8.78 -6.71
N PHE A 112 -11.75 8.91 -5.95
CA PHE A 112 -12.13 10.16 -5.31
C PHE A 112 -11.31 10.43 -4.05
N ALA A 113 -11.10 9.42 -3.21
CA ALA A 113 -10.41 9.54 -1.93
C ALA A 113 -8.89 9.74 -2.05
N LEU A 114 -8.23 9.20 -3.09
CA LEU A 114 -6.80 9.43 -3.34
C LEU A 114 -6.50 10.87 -3.76
N ASN A 115 -7.53 11.61 -4.21
CA ASN A 115 -7.41 13.00 -4.66
C ASN A 115 -8.10 14.00 -3.71
N SER A 116 -8.64 13.55 -2.57
CA SER A 116 -9.34 14.41 -1.62
C SER A 116 -8.99 14.10 -0.18
N THR A 117 -8.82 15.14 0.64
CA THR A 117 -8.56 15.03 2.09
C THR A 117 -9.83 14.73 2.91
N VAL A 118 -10.92 14.33 2.25
CA VAL A 118 -12.25 14.21 2.85
C VAL A 118 -12.54 12.75 3.20
N GLY A 119 -12.77 12.50 4.49
CA GLY A 119 -13.28 11.21 4.95
C GLY A 119 -14.81 11.15 4.88
N PHE A 120 -15.35 9.99 4.51
CA PHE A 120 -16.79 9.77 4.44
C PHE A 120 -17.16 8.33 4.77
N ASN A 121 -18.44 8.09 5.06
CA ASN A 121 -18.99 6.77 5.32
C ASN A 121 -20.00 6.41 4.22
N VAL A 122 -19.95 5.17 3.77
CA VAL A 122 -20.92 4.56 2.86
C VAL A 122 -21.62 3.46 3.64
N ASN A 123 -22.94 3.56 3.77
CA ASN A 123 -23.76 2.51 4.35
C ASN A 123 -24.03 1.47 3.26
N LEU A 124 -23.77 0.21 3.59
CA LEU A 124 -24.06 -0.95 2.78
C LEU A 124 -25.16 -1.76 3.49
N ASP A 125 -25.84 -2.64 2.77
CA ASP A 125 -26.92 -3.45 3.35
C ASP A 125 -26.41 -4.33 4.51
N ASP A 126 -25.14 -4.72 4.49
CA ASP A 126 -24.49 -5.63 5.42
C ASP A 126 -23.47 -4.96 6.36
N GLY A 127 -23.32 -3.63 6.31
CA GLY A 127 -22.36 -2.92 7.15
C GLY A 127 -22.10 -1.47 6.78
N THR A 128 -21.00 -0.93 7.28
CA THR A 128 -20.57 0.44 6.97
C THR A 128 -19.13 0.44 6.51
N LEU A 129 -18.88 1.04 5.34
CA LEU A 129 -17.54 1.33 4.84
C LEU A 129 -17.16 2.76 5.23
N SER A 130 -16.14 2.92 6.06
CA SER A 130 -15.57 4.21 6.42
C SER A 130 -14.28 4.44 5.64
N ILE A 131 -14.19 5.56 4.95
CA ILE A 131 -13.06 5.96 4.13
C ILE A 131 -12.43 7.17 4.78
N LYS A 132 -11.13 7.09 5.07
CA LYS A 132 -10.39 8.15 5.74
C LYS A 132 -8.99 8.29 5.16
N SER A 133 -8.51 9.52 5.10
CA SER A 133 -7.12 9.85 4.86
C SER A 133 -6.34 9.68 6.17
N MET A 134 -5.19 9.00 6.15
CA MET A 134 -4.34 8.81 7.34
C MET A 134 -2.96 9.45 7.16
N MET A 135 -2.49 10.22 8.14
CA MET A 135 -1.11 10.71 8.15
C MET A 135 -0.17 9.59 8.58
N GLY A 136 0.89 9.36 7.81
CA GLY A 136 1.96 8.45 8.19
C GLY A 136 2.89 8.15 7.02
N SER A 137 4.19 8.30 7.24
CA SER A 137 5.22 7.97 6.24
C SER A 137 5.70 6.52 6.31
N HIS A 138 5.35 5.79 7.38
CA HIS A 138 5.80 4.42 7.61
C HIS A 138 4.66 3.51 8.09
N LEU A 139 4.38 2.46 7.32
CA LEU A 139 3.26 1.55 7.52
C LEU A 139 3.77 0.13 7.79
N THR A 140 3.27 -0.48 8.86
CA THR A 140 3.70 -1.82 9.32
C THR A 140 2.65 -2.90 9.08
N ASP A 141 1.57 -2.54 8.38
CA ASP A 141 0.48 -3.44 8.02
C ASP A 141 0.93 -4.48 6.99
N ARG A 142 0.16 -5.58 6.90
CA ARG A 142 0.55 -6.70 6.04
C ARG A 142 0.35 -6.34 4.58
N LEU A 143 1.41 -6.40 3.78
CA LEU A 143 1.33 -6.26 2.32
C LEU A 143 0.52 -7.44 1.73
N ILE A 144 -0.47 -7.15 0.89
CA ILE A 144 -1.32 -8.19 0.27
C ILE A 144 -1.35 -8.17 -1.24
N GLY A 145 -0.96 -7.06 -1.87
CA GLY A 145 -0.56 -7.05 -3.28
C GLY A 145 -0.96 -5.84 -4.09
N GLU A 146 -0.92 -6.01 -5.41
CA GLU A 146 -1.33 -5.00 -6.38
C GLU A 146 -2.83 -5.13 -6.68
N LEU A 147 -3.57 -4.04 -6.52
CA LEU A 147 -4.98 -3.95 -6.88
C LEU A 147 -5.11 -3.66 -8.37
N LYS A 148 -5.68 -4.61 -9.11
CA LYS A 148 -5.96 -4.48 -10.53
C LYS A 148 -7.47 -4.39 -10.76
N LYS A 149 -7.88 -3.45 -11.63
CA LYS A 149 -9.26 -3.35 -12.10
C LYS A 149 -9.46 -4.31 -13.27
N GLU A 150 -10.53 -5.09 -13.21
CA GLU A 150 -10.99 -5.99 -14.27
C GLU A 150 -12.38 -5.52 -14.77
N GLU A 151 -12.90 -6.11 -15.85
CA GLU A 151 -14.20 -5.72 -16.42
C GLU A 151 -15.35 -5.85 -15.40
N ASP A 152 -15.35 -6.93 -14.61
CA ASP A 152 -16.42 -7.26 -13.65
C ASP A 152 -16.06 -6.98 -12.19
N GLY A 153 -14.99 -6.22 -11.91
CA GLY A 153 -14.62 -5.85 -10.55
C GLY A 153 -13.14 -5.55 -10.33
N VAL A 154 -12.60 -6.08 -9.25
CA VAL A 154 -11.19 -5.91 -8.90
C VAL A 154 -10.55 -7.25 -8.57
N GLN A 155 -9.23 -7.32 -8.66
CA GLN A 155 -8.43 -8.44 -8.22
C GLN A 155 -7.24 -7.94 -7.41
N ILE A 156 -6.82 -8.72 -6.40
CA ILE A 156 -5.56 -8.52 -5.70
C ILE A 156 -4.55 -9.51 -6.25
N LEU A 157 -3.54 -9.02 -6.96
CA LEU A 157 -2.46 -9.83 -7.47
C LEU A 157 -1.40 -9.98 -6.38
N SER A 158 -1.01 -11.22 -6.07
CA SER A 158 0.01 -11.52 -5.05
C SER A 158 1.44 -11.22 -5.49
N ASN A 159 1.60 -10.30 -6.44
CA ASN A 159 2.86 -9.81 -6.95
C ASN A 159 2.81 -8.28 -7.07
N ILE A 160 4.00 -7.69 -7.20
CA ILE A 160 4.19 -6.27 -7.43
C ILE A 160 5.00 -6.12 -8.69
N THR A 161 4.50 -5.30 -9.62
CA THR A 161 5.19 -4.98 -10.86
C THR A 161 6.16 -3.82 -10.63
N ILE A 162 7.45 -4.07 -10.85
CA ILE A 162 8.51 -3.07 -10.70
C ILE A 162 9.19 -2.84 -12.05
N THR A 163 9.14 -1.61 -12.54
CA THR A 163 9.84 -1.21 -13.76
C THR A 163 11.25 -0.76 -13.38
N THR A 164 12.25 -1.55 -13.77
CA THR A 164 13.67 -1.26 -13.51
C THR A 164 14.37 -0.80 -14.79
N GLU A 165 15.59 -0.29 -14.67
CA GLU A 165 16.44 0.04 -15.84
C GLU A 165 16.69 -1.16 -16.76
N LYS A 166 16.61 -2.38 -16.23
CA LYS A 166 16.84 -3.64 -16.98
C LYS A 166 15.55 -4.23 -17.56
N GLY A 167 14.40 -3.58 -17.32
CA GLY A 167 13.09 -4.07 -17.73
C GLY A 167 12.14 -4.31 -16.55
N VAL A 168 11.00 -4.93 -16.85
CA VAL A 168 9.93 -5.19 -15.88
C VAL A 168 10.22 -6.45 -15.08
N VAL A 169 10.14 -6.34 -13.76
CA VAL A 169 10.31 -7.44 -12.81
C VAL A 169 9.02 -7.63 -12.03
N LEU A 170 8.55 -8.88 -11.92
CA LEU A 170 7.43 -9.26 -11.06
C LEU A 170 7.98 -9.85 -9.77
N VAL A 171 7.66 -9.22 -8.64
CA VAL A 171 8.10 -9.68 -7.32
C VAL A 171 6.89 -10.24 -6.56
N HIS A 172 6.93 -11.54 -6.25
CA HIS A 172 5.91 -12.15 -5.39
C HIS A 172 6.03 -11.62 -3.96
N ILE A 173 4.90 -11.32 -3.33
CA ILE A 173 4.84 -10.75 -1.98
C ILE A 173 5.47 -11.69 -0.95
N ASP A 174 5.24 -13.00 -1.10
CA ASP A 174 5.86 -14.01 -0.23
C ASP A 174 7.40 -13.99 -0.28
N GLY A 175 7.97 -13.44 -1.36
CA GLY A 175 9.41 -13.22 -1.53
C GLY A 175 9.91 -11.91 -0.93
N ILE A 176 9.05 -10.98 -0.54
CA ILE A 176 9.40 -9.68 0.07
C ILE A 176 9.57 -9.87 1.58
N VAL A 177 10.49 -9.11 2.20
CA VAL A 177 10.61 -9.13 3.66
C VAL A 177 9.42 -8.43 4.27
N GLU A 178 8.73 -9.08 5.21
CA GLU A 178 7.57 -8.51 5.90
C GLU A 178 7.95 -7.94 7.28
N PRO A 179 7.16 -6.98 7.80
CA PRO A 179 7.31 -6.46 9.16
C PRO A 179 7.41 -7.58 10.20
N THR A 180 8.45 -7.52 11.02
CA THR A 180 8.52 -8.42 12.19
C THR A 180 7.43 -7.97 13.17
N LYS A 181 6.36 -8.78 13.35
CA LYS A 181 5.36 -8.51 14.38
C LYS A 181 6.08 -8.34 15.72
N LYS A 182 6.04 -7.14 16.31
CA LYS A 182 6.40 -6.98 17.72
C LYS A 182 5.44 -7.84 18.52
N LEU A 183 5.93 -8.98 19.00
CA LEU A 183 5.27 -9.75 20.05
C LEU A 183 5.08 -8.78 21.22
N ASN A 184 3.84 -8.32 21.44
CA ASN A 184 3.46 -7.73 22.70
C ASN A 184 3.75 -8.80 23.76
N LYS A 185 4.91 -8.70 24.42
CA LYS A 185 5.15 -9.39 25.67
C LYS A 185 4.08 -8.89 26.62
N LYS A 186 2.99 -9.64 26.76
CA LYS A 186 2.18 -9.62 27.97
C LYS A 186 3.16 -9.94 29.10
N LYS A 187 3.63 -8.89 29.79
CA LYS A 187 4.16 -9.01 31.14
C LYS A 187 2.98 -9.49 31.99
N ASN A 188 2.77 -10.81 32.06
CA ASN A 188 2.07 -11.37 33.20
C ASN A 188 3.00 -11.16 34.39
N LYS A 189 2.72 -10.11 35.17
CA LYS A 189 3.10 -10.07 36.57
C LYS A 189 2.11 -10.99 37.29
N ASN A 190 2.59 -12.13 37.77
CA ASN A 190 2.07 -12.74 38.98
C ASN A 190 3.07 -12.42 40.09
#